data_AF-A0A4Q5XW16-F1
#
_entry.id   AF-A0A4Q5XW16-F1
#
_cell.length_a   1.000
_cell.length_b   1.000
_cell.length_c   1.000
_cell.angle_alpha   90.00
_cell.angle_beta   90.00
_cell.angle_gamma   90.00
#
_symmetry.space_group_name_H-M   'P 1'
#
loop_
_entity.id
_entity.type
_entity.pdbx_description
1 polymer ?
#
loop_
_entity_poly.entity_id
_entity_poly.type
_entity_poly.pdbx_seq_one_letter_code
_entity_poly.pdbx_strand_id
1 'polypeptide(L)'
;MDRASFELIGNVGKLEIKPTNSGRQVAIISLATSERWKTEDGEKHERTYWHRVAVFAPAKVALIASMVQQGTRLRLVGQIRPGSWEDERGQTRYTVEFVISGVGEVEILARGKPKADAERAADKANASGSTGSARRTPA
;
A
#
# COMPACT_ATOMS: atom_id res chain seq x y z
N MET A 1 -9.72 9.72 -29.80
CA MET A 1 -8.43 9.07 -29.46
C MET A 1 -8.71 8.19 -28.26
N ASP A 2 -8.55 6.88 -28.41
CA ASP A 2 -9.02 5.92 -27.43
C ASP A 2 -8.05 5.80 -26.25
N ARG A 3 -8.58 5.57 -25.05
CA ARG A 3 -7.79 5.42 -23.83
C ARG A 3 -8.34 4.31 -22.94
N ALA A 4 -7.46 3.49 -22.40
CA ALA A 4 -7.75 2.59 -21.29
C ALA A 4 -7.28 3.22 -19.98
N SER A 5 -8.17 3.34 -19.00
CA SER A 5 -7.88 3.91 -17.68
C SER A 5 -8.29 2.99 -16.55
N PHE A 6 -7.69 3.19 -15.37
CA PHE A 6 -8.07 2.52 -14.13
C PHE A 6 -8.37 3.53 -13.04
N GLU A 7 -9.17 3.11 -12.07
CA GLU A 7 -9.38 3.80 -10.79
C GLU A 7 -9.26 2.78 -9.65
N LEU A 8 -8.39 3.05 -8.68
CA LEU A 8 -8.17 2.19 -7.52
C LEU A 8 -8.26 3.01 -6.25
N ILE A 9 -9.04 2.52 -5.28
CA ILE A 9 -9.13 3.10 -3.94
C ILE A 9 -8.76 2.03 -2.93
N GLY A 10 -7.68 2.25 -2.19
CA GLY A 10 -7.13 1.21 -1.33
C GLY A 10 -6.08 1.71 -0.36
N ASN A 11 -5.48 0.78 0.38
CA ASN A 11 -4.44 1.07 1.36
C ASN A 11 -3.07 0.70 0.83
N VAL A 12 -2.08 1.55 1.04
CA VAL A 12 -0.68 1.28 0.67
C VAL A 12 -0.11 0.19 1.57
N GLY A 13 0.24 -0.96 1.01
CA GLY A 13 0.99 -1.99 1.75
C GLY A 13 2.49 -1.78 1.68
N LYS A 14 3.00 -1.32 0.54
CA LYS A 14 4.42 -1.04 0.34
C LYS A 14 4.61 0.15 -0.61
N LEU A 15 5.61 0.98 -0.31
CA LEU A 15 6.04 2.08 -1.16
C LEU A 15 7.55 1.97 -1.39
N GLU A 16 7.97 2.05 -2.65
CA GLU A 16 9.38 2.11 -3.05
C GLU A 16 9.58 3.29 -4.02
N ILE A 17 10.51 4.20 -3.71
CA ILE A 17 10.95 5.25 -4.65
C ILE A 17 12.29 4.81 -5.22
N LYS A 18 12.39 4.72 -6.56
CA LYS A 18 13.61 4.29 -7.25
C LYS A 18 14.05 5.32 -8.28
N PRO A 19 15.37 5.53 -8.48
CA PRO A 19 15.86 6.22 -9.67
C PRO A 19 15.60 5.37 -10.92
N THR A 20 15.39 6.03 -12.04
CA THR A 20 15.26 5.44 -13.38
C THR A 20 16.53 5.72 -14.18
N ASN A 21 16.77 4.94 -15.25
CA ASN A 21 17.94 5.11 -16.13
C ASN A 21 18.01 6.49 -16.79
N SER A 22 16.89 7.22 -16.87
CA SER A 22 16.82 8.59 -17.39
C SER A 22 17.09 9.67 -16.34
N GLY A 23 17.55 9.31 -15.13
CA GLY A 23 17.81 10.24 -14.03
C GLY A 23 16.56 10.76 -13.30
N ARG A 24 15.36 10.32 -13.70
CA ARG A 24 14.09 10.64 -13.01
C ARG A 24 13.78 9.63 -11.92
N GLN A 25 12.93 9.99 -10.96
CA GLN A 25 12.44 9.04 -9.96
C GLN A 25 11.10 8.40 -10.39
N VAL A 26 10.88 7.16 -9.96
CA VAL A 26 9.61 6.43 -10.09
C VAL A 26 9.16 5.99 -8.69
N ALA A 27 7.87 6.16 -8.41
CA ALA A 27 7.25 5.58 -7.22
C ALA A 27 6.52 4.28 -7.59
N ILE A 28 6.82 3.20 -6.89
CA ILE A 28 6.17 1.89 -7.04
C ILE A 28 5.36 1.65 -5.78
N ILE A 29 4.04 1.55 -5.96
CA ILE A 29 3.07 1.40 -4.88
C ILE A 29 2.45 0.01 -4.98
N SER A 30 2.45 -0.73 -3.87
CA SER A 30 1.60 -1.90 -3.68
C SER A 30 0.34 -1.47 -2.94
N LEU A 31 -0.82 -1.58 -3.58
CA LEU A 31 -2.12 -1.13 -3.06
C LEU A 31 -3.05 -2.32 -2.83
N ALA A 32 -3.54 -2.45 -1.60
CA ALA A 32 -4.54 -3.45 -1.24
C ALA A 32 -5.95 -2.92 -1.47
N THR A 33 -6.79 -3.69 -2.17
CA THR A 33 -8.24 -3.55 -2.17
C THR A 33 -8.86 -4.83 -1.63
N SER A 34 -9.96 -4.73 -0.88
CA SER A 34 -10.58 -5.88 -0.22
C SER A 34 -12.06 -5.95 -0.54
N GLU A 35 -12.52 -7.14 -0.91
CA GLU A 35 -13.93 -7.47 -1.11
C GLU A 35 -14.40 -8.31 0.07
N ARG A 36 -15.56 -7.95 0.63
CA ARG A 36 -16.21 -8.70 1.71
C ARG A 36 -17.58 -9.13 1.26
N TRP A 37 -17.88 -10.41 1.40
CA TRP A 37 -19.18 -10.97 1.05
C TRP A 37 -19.60 -12.03 2.06
N LYS A 38 -20.88 -12.37 2.05
CA LYS A 38 -21.47 -13.41 2.90
C LYS A 38 -21.92 -14.56 2.01
N THR A 39 -21.61 -15.80 2.36
CA THR A 39 -22.11 -16.99 1.67
C THR A 39 -23.53 -17.32 2.11
N GLU A 40 -24.22 -18.20 1.37
CA GLU A 40 -25.59 -18.62 1.70
C GLU A 40 -25.66 -19.28 3.09
N ASP A 41 -24.62 -20.01 3.49
CA ASP A 41 -24.48 -20.62 4.83
C ASP A 41 -24.25 -19.59 5.95
N GLY A 42 -24.04 -18.32 5.56
CA GLY A 42 -23.93 -17.19 6.46
C GLY A 42 -22.52 -16.85 6.93
N GLU A 43 -21.51 -17.54 6.41
CA GLU A 43 -20.11 -17.24 6.68
C GLU A 43 -19.66 -15.93 6.00
N LYS A 44 -18.85 -15.14 6.69
CA LYS A 44 -18.25 -13.92 6.13
C LYS A 44 -16.92 -14.27 5.49
N HIS A 45 -16.76 -13.96 4.21
CA HIS A 45 -15.50 -14.08 3.50
C HIS A 45 -14.92 -12.71 3.19
N GLU A 46 -13.59 -12.67 3.15
CA GLU A 46 -12.82 -11.51 2.73
C GLU A 46 -11.73 -11.96 1.73
N ARG A 47 -11.61 -11.24 0.62
CA ARG A 47 -10.54 -11.42 -0.35
C ARG A 47 -9.83 -10.11 -0.56
N THR A 48 -8.51 -10.15 -0.50
CA THR A 48 -7.67 -8.98 -0.73
C THR A 48 -6.90 -9.15 -2.03
N TYR A 49 -6.97 -8.14 -2.89
CA TYR A 49 -6.24 -8.04 -4.14
C TYR A 49 -5.13 -7.01 -4.01
N TRP A 50 -3.96 -7.35 -4.56
CA TRP A 50 -2.78 -6.50 -4.52
C TRP A 50 -2.49 -5.95 -5.91
N HIS A 51 -2.47 -4.63 -6.01
CA HIS A 51 -2.24 -3.90 -7.25
C HIS A 51 -0.88 -3.24 -7.20
N ARG A 52 -0.08 -3.41 -8.25
CA ARG A 52 1.20 -2.73 -8.38
C ARG A 52 1.06 -1.54 -9.33
N VAL A 53 1.21 -0.33 -8.79
CA VAL A 53 1.07 0.92 -9.55
C VAL A 53 2.41 1.63 -9.65
N ALA A 54 2.81 2.01 -10.87
CA ALA A 54 4.02 2.78 -11.14
C ALA A 54 3.67 4.24 -11.48
N VAL A 55 4.26 5.18 -10.74
CA VAL A 55 4.03 6.62 -10.90
C VAL A 55 5.32 7.28 -11.36
N PHE A 56 5.28 7.90 -12.55
CA PHE A 56 6.44 8.53 -13.19
C PHE A 56 6.33 10.06 -13.24
N ALA A 57 5.15 10.62 -13.01
CA ALA A 57 4.94 12.07 -13.04
C ALA A 57 5.70 12.75 -11.87
N PRO A 58 6.71 13.61 -12.13
CA PRO A 58 7.61 14.10 -11.08
C PRO A 58 6.92 14.75 -9.89
N ALA A 59 5.93 15.61 -10.14
CA ALA A 59 5.15 16.28 -9.10
C ALA A 59 4.41 15.27 -8.18
N LYS A 60 3.90 14.18 -8.75
CA LYS A 60 3.19 13.14 -8.00
C LYS A 60 4.17 12.25 -7.23
N VAL A 61 5.33 11.95 -7.82
CA VAL A 61 6.40 11.23 -7.11
C VAL A 61 6.86 12.02 -5.89
N ALA A 62 7.04 13.34 -6.01
CA ALA A 62 7.39 14.21 -4.89
C ALA A 62 6.29 14.26 -3.80
N LEU A 63 5.01 14.32 -4.20
CA LEU A 63 3.87 14.22 -3.28
C LEU A 63 3.86 12.88 -2.54
N ILE A 64 4.03 11.78 -3.27
CA ILE A 64 4.06 10.43 -2.70
C ILE A 64 5.22 10.30 -1.71
N ALA A 65 6.42 10.74 -2.09
CA ALA A 65 7.60 10.66 -1.24
C ALA A 65 7.46 11.47 0.06
N SER A 66 6.71 12.57 0.06
CA SER A 66 6.56 13.45 1.23
C SER A 66 5.38 13.09 2.13
N MET A 67 4.29 12.55 1.58
CA MET A 67 3.03 12.41 2.33
C MET A 67 2.50 10.97 2.43
N VAL A 68 3.03 10.04 1.65
CA VAL A 68 2.52 8.67 1.60
C VAL A 68 3.46 7.73 2.35
N GLN A 69 2.87 6.95 3.25
CA GLN A 69 3.53 5.87 3.97
C GLN A 69 2.68 4.60 3.95
N GLN A 70 3.22 3.49 4.45
CA GLN A 70 2.45 2.27 4.65
C GLN A 70 1.18 2.55 5.47
N GLY A 71 0.06 1.97 5.05
CA GLY A 71 -1.27 2.18 5.63
C GLY A 71 -2.00 3.44 5.16
N THR A 72 -1.37 4.30 4.35
CA THR A 72 -2.04 5.47 3.76
C THR A 72 -3.12 5.00 2.79
N ARG A 73 -4.32 5.57 2.90
CA ARG A 73 -5.42 5.32 1.97
C ARG A 73 -5.33 6.28 0.80
N LEU A 74 -5.27 5.75 -0.41
CA LEU A 74 -5.12 6.50 -1.65
C LEU A 74 -6.27 6.24 -2.61
N ARG A 75 -6.58 7.24 -3.42
CA ARG A 75 -7.27 7.10 -4.70
C ARG A 75 -6.28 7.36 -5.83
N LEU A 76 -6.18 6.40 -6.75
CA LEU A 76 -5.24 6.41 -7.87
C LEU A 76 -6.01 6.28 -9.17
N VAL A 77 -5.84 7.25 -10.08
CA VAL A 77 -6.40 7.20 -11.44
C VAL A 77 -5.25 7.27 -12.43
N GLY A 78 -5.25 6.38 -13.41
CA GLY A 78 -4.17 6.32 -14.38
C GLY A 78 -4.54 5.57 -15.64
N GLN A 79 -3.51 5.16 -16.37
CA GLN A 79 -3.62 4.43 -17.62
C GLN A 79 -3.22 2.98 -17.43
N ILE A 80 -3.89 2.11 -18.15
CA ILE A 80 -3.55 0.69 -18.20
C ILE A 80 -2.62 0.47 -19.40
N ARG A 81 -1.48 -0.19 -19.17
CA ARG A 81 -0.55 -0.58 -20.22
C ARG A 81 -0.43 -2.10 -20.27
N PRO A 82 -1.04 -2.75 -21.27
CA PRO A 82 -0.76 -4.14 -21.56
C PRO A 82 0.71 -4.29 -21.97
N GLY A 83 1.35 -5.38 -21.53
CA GLY A 83 2.69 -5.75 -21.92
C GLY A 83 2.84 -7.26 -22.02
N SER A 84 3.92 -7.69 -22.64
CA SER A 84 4.35 -9.08 -22.61
C SER A 84 5.85 -9.15 -22.38
N TRP A 85 6.29 -10.23 -21.75
CA TRP A 85 7.69 -10.54 -21.56
C TRP A 85 7.88 -12.06 -21.69
N GLU A 86 9.06 -12.49 -22.10
CA GLU A 86 9.42 -13.90 -22.15
C GLU A 86 10.07 -14.33 -20.86
N ASP A 87 9.61 -15.44 -20.30
CA ASP A 87 10.26 -16.05 -19.15
C ASP A 87 11.53 -16.82 -19.55
N GLU A 88 12.28 -17.28 -18.54
CA GLU A 88 13.53 -18.04 -18.73
C GLU A 88 13.35 -19.34 -19.51
N ARG A 89 12.11 -19.80 -19.67
CA ARG A 89 11.74 -21.02 -20.42
C ARG A 89 11.24 -20.70 -21.83
N GLY A 90 11.30 -19.43 -22.26
CA GLY A 90 10.85 -18.97 -23.56
C GLY A 90 9.33 -18.89 -23.70
N GLN A 91 8.55 -18.90 -22.60
CA GLN A 91 7.10 -18.72 -22.68
C GLN A 91 6.74 -17.24 -22.58
N THR A 92 5.89 -16.77 -23.50
CA THR A 92 5.34 -15.42 -23.46
C THR A 92 4.34 -15.29 -22.30
N ARG A 93 4.59 -14.34 -21.40
CA ARG A 93 3.71 -14.00 -20.29
C ARG A 93 3.10 -12.62 -20.54
N TYR A 94 1.79 -12.52 -20.37
CA TYR A 94 1.07 -11.25 -20.47
C TYR A 94 0.98 -10.58 -19.10
N THR A 95 1.18 -9.28 -19.08
CA THR A 95 1.09 -8.47 -17.87
C THR A 95 0.26 -7.22 -18.13
N VAL A 96 -0.38 -6.72 -17.08
CA VAL A 96 -1.12 -5.47 -17.10
C VAL A 96 -0.43 -4.53 -16.12
N GLU A 97 0.15 -3.45 -16.64
CA GLU A 97 0.82 -2.44 -15.83
C GLU A 97 -0.11 -1.25 -15.56
N PHE A 98 -0.28 -0.90 -14.29
CA PHE A 98 -0.99 0.30 -13.87
C PHE A 98 0.00 1.46 -13.79
N VAL A 99 -0.16 2.45 -14.66
CA VAL A 99 0.82 3.53 -14.83
C VAL A 99 0.17 4.90 -14.69
N ILE A 100 0.82 5.78 -13.91
CA ILE A 100 0.47 7.20 -13.81
C ILE A 100 1.61 8.02 -14.43
N SER A 101 1.42 8.38 -15.70
CA SER A 101 2.30 9.27 -16.48
C SER A 101 1.49 10.45 -17.01
N GLY A 102 1.88 11.69 -16.71
CA GLY A 102 1.12 12.86 -17.17
C GLY A 102 -0.23 13.03 -16.45
N VAL A 103 -1.34 12.76 -17.14
CA VAL A 103 -2.73 13.16 -16.79
C VAL A 103 -3.43 12.39 -15.66
N GLY A 104 -2.83 11.36 -15.07
CA GLY A 104 -3.48 10.62 -13.98
C GLY A 104 -3.66 11.43 -12.68
N GLU A 105 -4.25 10.84 -11.64
CA GLU A 105 -4.49 11.50 -10.35
C GLU A 105 -3.95 10.64 -9.21
N VAL A 106 -3.42 11.32 -8.19
CA VAL A 106 -3.02 10.71 -6.92
C VAL A 106 -3.63 11.57 -5.82
N GLU A 107 -4.57 11.00 -5.09
CA GLU A 107 -5.28 11.67 -4.01
C GLU A 107 -5.11 10.89 -2.71
N ILE A 108 -4.78 11.61 -1.63
CA ILE A 108 -4.58 11.04 -0.31
C ILE A 108 -5.89 11.20 0.47
N LEU A 109 -6.55 10.08 0.74
CA LEU A 109 -7.85 10.06 1.42
C LEU A 109 -7.70 10.00 2.93
N ALA A 110 -6.70 9.28 3.43
CA ALA A 110 -6.38 9.21 4.85
C ALA A 110 -4.90 8.84 5.06
N ARG A 111 -4.24 9.45 6.04
CA ARG A 111 -2.86 9.11 6.40
C ARG A 111 -2.83 7.82 7.23
N GLY A 112 -1.86 6.94 6.97
CA GLY A 112 -1.61 5.77 7.81
C GLY A 112 -1.17 6.19 9.22
N LYS A 113 -1.50 5.38 10.24
CA LYS A 113 -0.99 5.61 11.61
C LYS A 113 0.53 5.40 11.62
N PRO A 114 1.33 6.33 12.18
CA PRO A 114 2.78 6.17 12.27
C PRO A 114 3.12 4.93 13.12
N LYS A 115 4.07 4.12 12.63
CA LYS A 115 4.48 2.85 13.27
C LYS A 115 5.10 3.05 14.66
N ALA A 116 5.61 4.25 14.96
CA ALA A 116 6.31 4.58 16.20
C ALA A 116 5.41 4.57 17.47
N ASP A 117 4.10 4.78 17.32
CA ASP A 117 3.19 4.84 18.49
C ASP A 117 2.63 3.47 18.89
N ALA A 118 2.67 2.48 17.98
CA ALA A 118 2.20 1.13 18.26
C ALA A 118 3.16 0.35 19.19
N GLU A 119 4.47 0.60 19.06
CA GLU A 119 5.49 -0.05 19.88
C GLU A 119 5.56 0.56 21.29
N ARG A 120 5.38 1.88 21.42
CA ARG A 120 5.30 2.57 22.72
C ARG A 120 4.03 2.26 23.52
N ALA A 121 2.92 1.97 22.84
CA ALA A 121 1.68 1.55 23.51
C ALA A 121 1.77 0.12 24.05
N ALA A 122 2.46 -0.78 23.35
CA ALA A 122 2.71 -2.14 23.82
C ALA A 122 3.68 -2.18 25.01
N ASP A 123 4.71 -1.32 25.01
CA ASP A 123 5.70 -1.24 26.09
C ASP A 123 5.09 -0.65 27.39
N LYS A 124 4.22 0.36 27.28
CA LYS A 124 3.48 0.90 28.44
C LYS A 124 2.46 -0.07 29.05
N ALA A 125 1.90 -0.99 28.26
CA ALA A 125 1.00 -2.01 28.78
C ALA A 125 1.76 -3.06 29.61
N ASN A 126 2.99 -3.41 29.20
CA ASN A 126 3.81 -4.41 29.89
C ASN A 126 4.48 -3.87 31.17
N ALA A 127 4.78 -2.57 31.23
CA ALA A 127 5.35 -1.92 32.41
C ALA A 127 4.34 -1.68 33.56
N SER A 128 3.03 -1.71 33.29
CA SER A 128 1.99 -1.51 34.32
C SER A 128 1.59 -2.79 35.08
N GLY A 129 2.13 -3.95 34.68
CA GLY A 129 1.80 -5.26 35.26
C GLY A 129 2.73 -5.77 36.37
N SER A 130 3.83 -5.07 36.69
CA SER A 130 4.80 -5.54 37.69
C SER A 130 5.12 -4.52 38.77
N THR A 131 4.12 -4.08 39.54
CA THR A 131 4.40 -3.40 40.81
C THR A 131 3.42 -3.81 41.90
N GLY A 132 3.90 -4.67 42.81
CA GLY A 132 3.56 -4.55 44.23
C GLY A 132 2.59 -5.58 44.80
N SER A 133 3.09 -6.77 45.15
CA SER A 133 2.60 -7.49 46.33
C SER A 133 3.77 -8.05 47.14
N ALA A 134 4.57 -7.13 47.69
CA ALA A 134 5.46 -7.44 48.80
C ALA A 134 4.69 -7.17 50.10
N ARG A 135 3.91 -8.16 50.55
CA ARG A 135 3.27 -8.11 51.87
C ARG A 135 4.25 -8.66 52.92
N ARG A 136 4.90 -7.75 53.65
CA ARG A 136 5.45 -7.99 55.00
C ARG A 136 4.33 -8.58 55.86
N THR A 137 4.55 -9.47 56.83
CA THR A 137 4.98 -9.12 58.21
C THR A 137 5.21 -10.40 59.05
N PRO A 138 5.82 -10.27 60.25
CA PRO A 138 6.49 -11.34 61.02
C PRO A 138 5.60 -12.00 62.09
N ALA A 139 6.08 -13.12 62.64
CA ALA A 139 6.13 -13.46 64.06
C ALA A 139 7.04 -14.69 64.24
#